data_AF-A0A3A0D248-F1
#
_entry.id   AF-A0A3A0D248-F1
#
_cell.length_a   1.000
_cell.length_b   1.000
_cell.length_c   1.000
_cell.angle_alpha   90.00
_cell.angle_beta   90.00
_cell.angle_gamma   90.00
#
_symmetry.space_group_name_H-M   'P 1'
#
loop_
_entity.id
_entity.type
_entity.pdbx_description
1 polymer ?
#
loop_
_entity_poly.entity_id
_entity_poly.type
_entity_poly.pdbx_seq_one_letter_code
_entity_poly.pdbx_strand_id
1 'polypeptide(L)'
;MKPTDPLRPRRNPPIELQSLDVAGASSGRAGENKTAADHHDPPFELAPLAGEPSNAAPRSFGNVEQPVMAADTPVPAQPPHVCPNCDYNLTGLTTRRCPECGEPFTLIDARRSADEKSLGRFTRLRMLPQWERARFLVGVGLTVISILAVNILHLGAGRSLVSFQGGLMVLALLPTLIWSGFLQDLMGWTPSDVALIVGVVMTGIATLFIFF
;
A
#
# COMPACT_ATOMS: atom_id res chain seq x y z
N MET A 1 -25.59 -50.29 -20.34
CA MET A 1 -24.91 -48.97 -20.33
C MET A 1 -23.70 -49.07 -19.41
N LYS A 2 -22.48 -48.87 -19.94
CA LYS A 2 -21.24 -48.89 -19.16
C LYS A 2 -21.04 -47.50 -18.51
N PRO A 3 -20.76 -47.42 -17.19
CA PRO A 3 -20.46 -46.14 -16.54
C PRO A 3 -19.11 -45.61 -17.05
N THR A 4 -19.13 -44.36 -17.50
CA THR A 4 -17.96 -43.62 -17.98
C THR A 4 -17.14 -43.19 -16.77
N ASP A 5 -15.89 -43.65 -16.70
CA ASP A 5 -14.94 -43.29 -15.65
C ASP A 5 -14.62 -41.77 -15.69
N PRO A 6 -14.69 -41.04 -14.57
CA PRO A 6 -14.32 -39.63 -14.52
C PRO A 6 -12.80 -39.49 -14.70
N LEU A 7 -12.42 -38.69 -15.71
CA LEU A 7 -11.03 -38.37 -16.04
C LEU A 7 -10.28 -37.84 -14.82
N ARG A 8 -9.27 -38.61 -14.38
CA ARG A 8 -8.36 -38.27 -13.29
C ARG A 8 -7.56 -37.01 -13.68
N PRO A 9 -7.54 -35.94 -12.87
CA PRO A 9 -6.75 -34.75 -13.17
C PRO A 9 -5.25 -35.10 -13.25
N ARG A 10 -4.63 -34.70 -14.36
CA ARG A 10 -3.19 -34.86 -14.64
C ARG A 10 -2.40 -34.12 -13.55
N ARG A 11 -1.59 -34.83 -12.77
CA ARG A 11 -0.60 -34.21 -11.88
C ARG A 11 0.42 -33.47 -12.75
N ASN A 12 0.51 -32.16 -12.58
CA ASN A 12 1.60 -31.38 -13.16
C ASN A 12 2.93 -31.79 -12.51
N PRO A 13 4.03 -31.90 -13.29
CA PRO A 13 5.34 -32.20 -12.74
C PRO A 13 5.81 -31.07 -11.81
N PRO A 14 6.68 -31.38 -10.83
CA PRO A 14 7.25 -30.40 -9.93
C PRO A 14 8.03 -29.34 -10.72
N ILE A 15 7.77 -28.08 -10.40
CA ILE A 15 8.49 -26.92 -10.95
C ILE A 15 9.91 -26.97 -10.37
N GLU A 16 10.89 -27.29 -11.21
CA GLU A 16 12.31 -27.10 -10.89
C GLU A 16 12.57 -25.59 -10.74
N LEU A 17 12.76 -25.15 -9.50
CA LEU A 17 13.29 -23.83 -9.18
C LEU A 17 14.72 -23.73 -9.70
N GLN A 18 14.91 -23.06 -10.83
CA GLN A 18 16.25 -22.66 -11.27
C GLN A 18 16.84 -21.70 -10.22
N SER A 19 17.99 -22.10 -9.68
CA SER A 19 18.83 -21.32 -8.78
C SER A 19 19.20 -19.99 -9.44
N LEU A 20 18.71 -18.91 -8.86
CA LEU A 20 19.08 -17.54 -9.23
C LEU A 20 20.52 -17.32 -8.76
N ASP A 21 21.48 -17.56 -9.66
CA ASP A 21 22.89 -17.33 -9.37
C ASP A 21 23.14 -15.84 -9.15
N VAL A 22 23.71 -15.57 -7.99
CA VAL A 22 24.10 -14.27 -7.47
C VAL A 22 25.35 -13.79 -8.20
N ALA A 23 25.20 -12.79 -9.06
CA ALA A 23 26.27 -11.85 -9.42
C ALA A 23 25.93 -10.52 -8.71
N GLY A 24 26.73 -9.93 -7.83
CA GLY A 24 28.19 -9.95 -7.74
C GLY A 24 28.74 -8.59 -8.22
N ALA A 25 28.86 -7.66 -7.28
CA ALA A 25 29.84 -6.55 -7.22
C ALA A 25 30.01 -5.55 -8.40
N SER A 26 29.65 -4.29 -8.15
CA SER A 26 30.49 -3.09 -8.41
C SER A 26 29.87 -1.92 -7.65
N SER A 27 30.45 -1.37 -6.57
CA SER A 27 31.70 -0.62 -6.46
C SER A 27 31.75 0.64 -7.34
N GLY A 28 31.30 1.76 -6.75
CA GLY A 28 31.93 3.07 -6.88
C GLY A 28 31.66 3.90 -8.14
N ARG A 29 30.95 5.02 -7.98
CA ARG A 29 31.48 6.33 -8.40
C ARG A 29 30.72 7.49 -7.77
N ALA A 30 31.48 8.26 -7.02
CA ALA A 30 31.19 9.64 -6.67
C ALA A 30 31.45 10.54 -7.88
N GLY A 31 30.72 11.65 -7.96
CA GLY A 31 30.98 12.78 -8.86
C GLY A 31 30.24 12.69 -10.19
N GLU A 32 29.26 13.57 -10.40
CA GLU A 32 29.45 14.81 -11.16
C GLU A 32 28.11 15.56 -11.19
N ASN A 33 27.97 16.56 -10.33
CA ASN A 33 26.81 17.43 -10.29
C ASN A 33 26.94 18.43 -11.45
N LYS A 34 26.42 18.06 -12.62
CA LYS A 34 26.42 18.92 -13.81
C LYS A 34 25.21 19.85 -13.77
N THR A 35 25.51 21.10 -13.47
CA THR A 35 24.71 22.30 -13.66
C THR A 35 24.08 22.31 -15.06
N ALA A 36 22.79 22.00 -15.15
CA ALA A 36 21.93 22.37 -16.28
C ALA A 36 21.16 23.62 -15.81
N ALA A 37 21.61 24.80 -16.22
CA ALA A 37 21.11 25.49 -17.41
C ALA A 37 19.62 25.87 -17.25
N ASP A 38 19.41 26.93 -16.46
CA ASP A 38 18.59 28.10 -16.77
C ASP A 38 17.55 27.89 -17.90
N HIS A 39 16.36 27.41 -17.50
CA HIS A 39 15.16 27.49 -18.32
C HIS A 39 14.32 28.65 -17.78
N HIS A 40 14.43 29.80 -18.45
CA HIS A 40 13.54 30.94 -18.28
C HIS A 40 12.13 30.56 -18.72
N ASP A 41 11.23 30.34 -17.76
CA ASP A 41 9.79 30.37 -18.02
C ASP A 41 9.37 31.83 -18.29
N PRO A 42 8.63 32.11 -19.39
CA PRO A 42 8.10 33.44 -19.61
C PRO A 42 7.05 33.79 -18.53
N PRO A 43 6.88 35.07 -18.19
CA PRO A 43 5.90 35.53 -17.23
C PRO A 43 4.50 35.11 -17.69
N PHE A 44 3.80 34.40 -16.81
CA PHE A 44 2.41 34.00 -16.99
C PHE A 44 1.54 35.28 -17.01
N GLU A 45 1.24 35.74 -18.22
CA GLU A 45 0.34 36.87 -18.47
C GLU A 45 -1.09 36.42 -18.11
N LEU A 46 -1.54 36.81 -16.92
CA LEU A 46 -2.90 36.60 -16.43
C LEU A 46 -3.87 37.39 -17.31
N ALA A 47 -4.40 36.73 -18.35
CA ALA A 47 -5.51 37.27 -19.13
C ALA A 47 -6.71 37.54 -18.19
N PRO A 48 -7.40 38.69 -18.33
CA PRO A 48 -8.55 39.01 -17.50
C PRO A 48 -9.69 38.03 -17.78
N LEU A 49 -10.15 37.35 -16.73
CA LEU A 49 -11.43 36.64 -16.68
C LEU A 49 -12.57 37.66 -16.82
N ALA A 50 -12.81 38.14 -18.04
CA ALA A 50 -14.02 38.84 -18.42
C ALA A 50 -15.13 37.79 -18.62
N GLY A 51 -16.23 37.98 -17.89
CA GLY A 51 -17.24 36.96 -17.66
C GLY A 51 -17.93 36.48 -18.94
N GLU A 52 -18.02 35.16 -19.06
CA GLU A 52 -18.98 34.52 -19.96
C GLU A 52 -20.29 34.25 -19.22
N PRO A 53 -21.45 34.53 -19.86
CA PRO A 53 -22.75 34.37 -19.26
C PRO A 53 -23.09 32.88 -19.03
N SER A 54 -23.42 32.60 -17.78
CA SER A 54 -24.03 31.38 -17.26
C SER A 54 -25.32 31.02 -18.01
N ASN A 55 -25.20 30.28 -19.12
CA ASN A 55 -26.31 29.59 -19.80
C ASN A 55 -25.83 28.28 -20.47
N ALA A 56 -24.88 27.57 -19.85
CA ALA A 56 -24.49 26.25 -20.31
C ALA A 56 -25.47 25.20 -19.75
N ALA A 57 -26.40 24.77 -20.59
CA ALA A 57 -27.17 23.54 -20.40
C ALA A 57 -26.25 22.38 -19.95
N PRO A 58 -26.75 21.41 -19.17
CA PRO A 58 -25.95 20.25 -18.75
C PRO A 58 -25.34 19.61 -19.99
N ARG A 59 -24.01 19.71 -20.10
CA ARG A 59 -23.24 19.04 -21.14
C ARG A 59 -23.45 17.56 -20.89
N SER A 60 -24.38 16.97 -21.63
CA SER A 60 -24.47 15.53 -21.83
C SER A 60 -23.06 15.11 -22.24
N PHE A 61 -22.36 14.45 -21.32
CA PHE A 61 -21.12 13.77 -21.63
C PHE A 61 -21.53 12.72 -22.66
N GLY A 62 -21.43 13.09 -23.94
CA GLY A 62 -21.74 12.21 -25.04
C GLY A 62 -21.06 10.89 -24.76
N ASN A 63 -21.83 9.80 -24.87
CA ASN A 63 -21.33 8.44 -24.75
C ASN A 63 -19.96 8.40 -25.41
N VAL A 64 -18.91 8.37 -24.59
CA VAL A 64 -17.56 8.14 -25.09
C VAL A 64 -17.67 6.72 -25.63
N GLU A 65 -17.86 6.60 -26.94
CA GLU A 65 -17.81 5.34 -27.67
C GLU A 65 -16.43 4.77 -27.40
N GLN A 66 -16.38 4.00 -26.32
CA GLN A 66 -15.21 3.32 -25.83
C GLN A 66 -14.80 2.41 -26.97
N PRO A 67 -13.59 2.55 -27.52
CA PRO A 67 -13.18 1.80 -28.71
C PRO A 67 -13.33 0.30 -28.43
N VAL A 68 -14.35 -0.31 -29.04
CA VAL A 68 -14.83 -1.68 -28.82
C VAL A 68 -13.86 -2.75 -29.40
N MET A 69 -12.64 -2.37 -29.75
CA MET A 69 -11.80 -3.10 -30.71
C MET A 69 -10.58 -3.81 -30.11
N ALA A 70 -10.49 -3.97 -28.78
CA ALA A 70 -9.38 -4.71 -28.14
C ALA A 70 -9.82 -6.04 -27.50
N ALA A 71 -10.82 -6.72 -28.09
CA ALA A 71 -11.49 -7.88 -27.51
C ALA A 71 -10.61 -9.13 -27.35
N ASP A 72 -9.52 -9.27 -28.12
CA ASP A 72 -8.72 -10.51 -28.17
C ASP A 72 -7.33 -10.41 -27.51
N THR A 73 -7.07 -9.35 -26.74
CA THR A 73 -5.82 -9.31 -25.98
C THR A 73 -5.94 -10.21 -24.74
N PRO A 74 -5.06 -11.23 -24.59
CA PRO A 74 -5.07 -12.12 -23.43
C PRO A 74 -4.85 -11.32 -22.15
N VAL A 75 -5.45 -11.77 -21.06
CA VAL A 75 -5.30 -11.14 -19.75
C VAL A 75 -3.86 -11.37 -19.26
N PRO A 76 -3.08 -10.31 -18.95
CA PRO A 76 -1.71 -10.49 -18.49
C PRO A 76 -1.68 -11.26 -17.17
N ALA A 77 -0.66 -12.10 -16.99
CA ALA A 77 -0.50 -12.93 -15.80
C ALA A 77 -0.19 -12.12 -14.52
N GLN A 78 0.26 -10.87 -14.67
CA GLN A 78 0.50 -9.95 -13.56
C GLN A 78 0.12 -8.53 -13.99
N PRO A 79 -0.44 -7.70 -13.09
CA PRO A 79 -0.89 -7.98 -11.72
C PRO A 79 -2.10 -8.95 -11.64
N PRO A 80 -2.53 -9.41 -10.45
CA PRO A 80 -3.73 -10.23 -10.32
C PRO A 80 -4.99 -9.49 -10.80
N HIS A 81 -5.88 -10.21 -11.48
CA HIS A 81 -7.18 -9.72 -11.94
C HIS A 81 -8.30 -10.59 -11.36
N VAL A 82 -9.36 -9.98 -10.84
CA VAL A 82 -10.46 -10.69 -10.17
C VAL A 82 -11.78 -10.22 -10.74
N CYS A 83 -12.72 -11.15 -10.97
CA CYS A 83 -14.04 -10.79 -11.49
C CYS A 83 -14.79 -9.89 -10.49
N PRO A 84 -15.38 -8.76 -10.95
CA PRO A 84 -16.17 -7.88 -10.09
C PRO A 84 -17.37 -8.62 -9.48
N ASN A 85 -18.00 -9.52 -10.24
CA ASN A 85 -19.29 -10.12 -9.86
C ASN A 85 -19.18 -11.40 -9.01
N CYS A 86 -18.15 -12.23 -9.23
CA CYS A 86 -18.07 -13.56 -8.60
C CYS A 86 -16.71 -13.90 -7.95
N ASP A 87 -15.79 -12.95 -7.87
CA ASP A 87 -14.47 -13.14 -7.23
C ASP A 87 -13.54 -14.17 -7.90
N TYR A 88 -13.92 -14.71 -9.07
CA TYR A 88 -13.06 -15.64 -9.80
C TYR A 88 -11.76 -14.98 -10.26
N ASN A 89 -10.65 -15.71 -10.19
CA ASN A 89 -9.34 -15.24 -10.64
C ASN A 89 -9.27 -15.26 -12.17
N LEU A 90 -9.19 -14.08 -12.78
CA LEU A 90 -9.17 -13.88 -14.23
C LEU A 90 -7.75 -13.87 -14.81
N THR A 91 -6.73 -14.06 -13.98
CA THR A 91 -5.33 -13.97 -14.36
C THR A 91 -4.95 -15.09 -15.34
N GLY A 92 -4.40 -14.72 -16.49
CA GLY A 92 -3.98 -15.66 -17.54
C GLY A 92 -5.09 -16.22 -18.42
N LEU A 93 -6.33 -15.68 -18.33
CA LEU A 93 -7.39 -16.03 -19.27
C LEU A 93 -7.10 -15.46 -20.66
N THR A 94 -7.41 -16.25 -21.70
CA THR A 94 -7.30 -15.82 -23.10
C THR A 94 -8.52 -15.03 -23.57
N THR A 95 -9.64 -15.10 -22.84
CA THR A 95 -10.91 -14.45 -23.21
C THR A 95 -11.31 -13.36 -22.19
N ARG A 96 -12.00 -12.32 -22.65
CA ARG A 96 -12.54 -11.23 -21.80
C ARG A 96 -13.93 -11.53 -21.22
N ARG A 97 -14.21 -12.80 -20.94
CA ARG A 97 -15.46 -13.26 -20.29
C ARG A 97 -15.13 -14.14 -19.11
N CYS A 98 -15.80 -13.91 -18.00
CA CYS A 98 -15.64 -14.74 -16.82
C CYS A 98 -16.22 -16.15 -17.08
N PRO A 99 -15.50 -17.23 -16.78
CA PRO A 99 -15.98 -18.59 -17.01
C PRO A 99 -17.06 -19.02 -16.00
N GLU A 100 -17.10 -18.38 -14.83
CA GLU A 100 -18.09 -18.68 -13.78
C GLU A 100 -19.42 -17.96 -14.01
N CYS A 101 -19.39 -16.65 -14.28
CA CYS A 101 -20.62 -15.85 -14.42
C CYS A 101 -21.00 -15.49 -15.86
N GLY A 102 -20.10 -15.70 -16.84
CA GLY A 102 -20.33 -15.37 -18.25
C GLY A 102 -20.24 -13.88 -18.60
N GLU A 103 -20.14 -13.01 -17.60
CA GLU A 103 -20.13 -11.55 -17.77
C GLU A 103 -18.85 -11.08 -18.48
N PRO A 104 -18.96 -10.20 -19.50
CA PRO A 104 -17.79 -9.54 -20.07
C PRO A 104 -17.17 -8.58 -19.04
N PHE A 105 -15.84 -8.44 -19.07
CA PHE A 105 -15.13 -7.53 -18.17
C PHE A 105 -14.04 -6.75 -18.89
N THR A 106 -13.73 -5.56 -18.37
CA THR A 106 -12.54 -4.80 -18.78
C THR A 106 -11.36 -5.12 -17.86
N LEU A 107 -10.10 -5.00 -18.35
CA LEU A 107 -8.93 -5.20 -17.46
C LEU A 107 -8.92 -4.21 -16.32
N ILE A 108 -9.42 -2.99 -16.56
CA ILE A 108 -9.45 -1.91 -15.58
C ILE A 108 -10.39 -2.31 -14.45
N ASP A 109 -11.60 -2.79 -14.77
CA ASP A 109 -12.56 -3.24 -13.76
C ASP A 109 -12.06 -4.46 -13.00
N ALA A 110 -11.50 -5.45 -13.72
CA ALA A 110 -10.97 -6.65 -13.09
C ALA A 110 -9.75 -6.37 -12.19
N ARG A 111 -8.91 -5.40 -12.56
CA ARG A 111 -7.79 -4.93 -11.71
C ARG A 111 -8.32 -4.18 -10.50
N ARG A 112 -9.28 -3.26 -10.68
CA ARG A 112 -9.89 -2.51 -9.58
C ARG A 112 -10.56 -3.44 -8.57
N SER A 113 -11.31 -4.43 -9.04
CA SER A 113 -11.90 -5.44 -8.17
C SER A 113 -10.84 -6.29 -7.48
N ALA A 114 -9.73 -6.62 -8.15
CA ALA A 114 -8.61 -7.28 -7.49
C ALA A 114 -8.01 -6.41 -6.38
N ASP A 115 -7.88 -5.10 -6.57
CA ASP A 115 -7.38 -4.18 -5.55
C ASP A 115 -8.37 -4.05 -4.37
N GLU A 116 -9.67 -3.94 -4.64
CA GLU A 116 -10.74 -3.88 -3.64
C GLU A 116 -10.91 -5.18 -2.85
N LYS A 117 -10.63 -6.34 -3.46
CA LYS A 117 -10.75 -7.66 -2.83
C LYS A 117 -9.44 -8.13 -2.19
N SER A 118 -8.30 -7.75 -2.75
CA SER A 118 -6.97 -7.89 -2.12
C SER A 118 -6.77 -6.94 -0.94
N LEU A 119 -7.69 -5.98 -0.77
CA LEU A 119 -7.88 -5.14 0.41
C LEU A 119 -8.31 -5.91 1.67
N GLY A 120 -8.18 -7.23 1.68
CA GLY A 120 -7.53 -7.91 2.80
C GLY A 120 -6.17 -7.28 3.11
N ARG A 121 -6.15 -6.06 3.64
CA ARG A 121 -4.96 -5.26 3.99
C ARG A 121 -3.99 -6.05 4.89
N PHE A 122 -4.52 -7.06 5.59
CA PHE A 122 -3.79 -8.05 6.38
C PHE A 122 -3.00 -9.10 5.58
N THR A 123 -3.42 -9.53 4.39
CA THR A 123 -2.66 -10.50 3.59
C THR A 123 -1.42 -9.86 2.96
N ARG A 124 -1.46 -8.56 2.65
CA ARG A 124 -0.26 -7.82 2.21
C ARG A 124 0.80 -7.75 3.32
N LEU A 125 0.39 -7.55 4.57
CA LEU A 125 1.30 -7.62 5.73
C LEU A 125 1.92 -9.03 5.89
N ARG A 126 1.18 -10.09 5.52
CA ARG A 126 1.68 -11.48 5.52
C ARG A 126 2.58 -11.85 4.35
N MET A 127 2.83 -10.95 3.40
CA MET A 127 3.83 -11.16 2.34
C MET A 127 5.04 -10.22 2.43
N LEU A 128 5.08 -9.31 3.40
CA LEU A 128 6.28 -8.50 3.63
C LEU A 128 7.47 -9.42 3.95
N PRO A 129 8.66 -9.16 3.36
CA PRO A 129 9.87 -9.89 3.69
C PRO A 129 10.10 -9.91 5.20
N GLN A 130 10.58 -11.04 5.74
CA GLN A 130 10.65 -11.28 7.19
C GLN A 130 11.38 -10.17 7.97
N TRP A 131 12.36 -9.52 7.32
CA TRP A 131 13.11 -8.40 7.89
C TRP A 131 12.27 -7.14 8.12
N GLU A 132 11.34 -6.81 7.23
CA GLU A 132 10.45 -5.65 7.41
C GLU A 132 9.45 -5.90 8.54
N ARG A 133 8.99 -7.14 8.70
CA ARG A 133 8.15 -7.52 9.85
C ARG A 133 8.90 -7.39 11.16
N ALA A 134 10.16 -7.83 11.20
CA ALA A 134 10.98 -7.70 12.40
C ALA A 134 11.11 -6.22 12.80
N ARG A 135 11.41 -5.32 11.87
CA ARG A 135 11.50 -3.87 12.13
C ARG A 135 10.20 -3.28 12.65
N PHE A 136 9.07 -3.62 12.01
CA PHE A 136 7.75 -3.17 12.45
C PHE A 136 7.41 -3.66 13.86
N LEU A 137 7.64 -4.95 14.14
CA LEU A 137 7.41 -5.55 15.46
C LEU A 137 8.32 -4.94 16.54
N VAL A 138 9.57 -4.63 16.21
CA VAL A 138 10.49 -3.94 17.12
C VAL A 138 9.99 -2.53 17.43
N GLY A 139 9.57 -1.76 16.41
CA GLY A 139 9.01 -0.42 16.61
C GLY A 139 7.77 -0.41 17.50
N VAL A 140 6.80 -1.29 17.22
CA VAL A 140 5.58 -1.47 18.02
C VAL A 140 5.91 -2.00 19.43
N GLY A 141 6.86 -2.92 19.54
CA GLY A 141 7.32 -3.43 20.83
C GLY A 141 7.90 -2.33 21.70
N LEU A 142 8.75 -1.47 21.14
CA LEU A 142 9.34 -0.32 21.84
C LEU A 142 8.28 0.66 22.33
N THR A 143 7.26 1.00 21.53
CA THR A 143 6.19 1.90 21.97
C THR A 143 5.39 1.30 23.13
N VAL A 144 5.02 0.02 23.04
CA VAL A 144 4.27 -0.67 24.10
C VAL A 144 5.09 -0.78 25.39
N ILE A 145 6.35 -1.21 25.31
CA ILE A 145 7.26 -1.32 26.46
C ILE A 145 7.45 0.06 27.11
N SER A 146 7.63 1.10 26.31
CA SER A 146 7.78 2.48 26.80
C SER A 146 6.56 2.95 27.61
N ILE A 147 5.34 2.71 27.10
CA ILE A 147 4.09 3.04 27.81
C ILE A 147 3.97 2.20 29.10
N LEU A 148 4.28 0.91 29.02
CA LEU A 148 4.18 0.00 30.15
C LEU A 148 5.16 0.38 31.27
N ALA A 149 6.41 0.74 30.92
CA ALA A 149 7.45 1.14 31.87
C ALA A 149 7.03 2.37 32.68
N VAL A 150 6.51 3.41 32.01
CA VAL A 150 6.02 4.62 32.68
C VAL A 150 4.86 4.30 33.60
N ASN A 151 3.90 3.47 33.16
CA ASN A 151 2.77 3.09 34.02
C ASN A 151 3.22 2.26 35.23
N ILE A 152 4.07 1.24 35.05
CA ILE A 152 4.54 0.38 36.15
C ILE A 152 5.31 1.18 37.21
N LEU A 153 6.20 2.08 36.79
CA LEU A 153 6.97 2.92 37.72
C LEU A 153 6.04 3.81 38.57
N HIS A 154 4.95 4.32 38.00
CA HIS A 154 3.98 5.13 38.74
C HIS A 154 3.02 4.34 39.62
N LEU A 155 2.66 3.11 39.23
CA LEU A 155 1.83 2.21 40.06
C LEU A 155 2.53 1.88 41.40
N GLY A 156 3.86 1.79 41.42
CA GLY A 156 4.64 1.59 42.64
C GLY A 156 4.55 2.75 43.66
N ALA A 157 4.09 3.93 43.24
CA ALA A 157 3.98 5.12 44.09
C ALA A 157 2.60 5.30 44.78
N GLY A 158 1.71 4.29 44.69
CA GLY A 158 0.43 4.29 45.41
C GLY A 158 -0.64 5.24 44.88
N ARG A 159 -0.54 5.71 43.63
CA ARG A 159 -1.53 6.55 42.97
C ARG A 159 -2.42 5.74 42.01
N SER A 160 -3.64 6.24 41.79
CA SER A 160 -4.75 5.61 41.05
C SER A 160 -4.36 4.91 39.74
N LEU A 161 -5.13 3.87 39.35
CA LEU A 161 -4.90 2.94 38.22
C LEU A 161 -4.68 3.59 36.84
N VAL A 162 -5.01 4.87 36.67
CA VAL A 162 -4.69 5.65 35.47
C VAL A 162 -3.94 6.89 35.91
N SER A 163 -2.62 6.88 35.79
CA SER A 163 -1.83 8.07 36.05
C SER A 163 -2.19 9.14 35.00
N PHE A 164 -2.41 10.38 35.44
CA PHE A 164 -2.64 11.52 34.55
C PHE A 164 -1.51 11.63 33.49
N GLN A 165 -0.29 11.26 33.89
CA GLN A 165 0.90 11.21 33.06
C GLN A 165 0.85 10.12 31.98
N GLY A 166 0.34 8.92 32.29
CA GLY A 166 0.07 7.87 31.30
C GLY A 166 -0.99 8.30 30.29
N GLY A 167 -2.03 9.02 30.75
CA GLY A 167 -3.02 9.64 29.87
C GLY A 167 -2.40 10.64 28.88
N LEU A 168 -1.50 11.50 29.36
CA LEU A 168 -0.76 12.45 28.51
C LEU A 168 0.13 11.75 27.47
N MET A 169 0.76 10.61 27.81
CA MET A 169 1.53 9.84 26.81
C MET A 169 0.64 9.32 25.68
N VAL A 170 -0.55 8.80 25.98
CA VAL A 170 -1.49 8.33 24.94
C VAL A 170 -1.97 9.51 24.08
N LEU A 171 -2.22 10.66 24.71
CA LEU A 171 -2.62 11.88 24.02
C LEU A 171 -1.51 12.42 23.10
N ALA A 172 -0.24 12.30 23.50
CA ALA A 172 0.92 12.61 22.66
C ALA A 172 1.10 11.62 21.50
N LEU A 173 0.64 10.37 21.67
CA LEU A 173 0.74 9.31 20.66
C LEU A 173 -0.18 9.58 19.46
N LEU A 174 -1.36 10.13 19.69
CA LEU A 174 -2.34 10.46 18.63
C LEU A 174 -1.80 11.39 17.53
N PRO A 175 -1.28 12.59 17.83
CA PRO A 175 -0.74 13.47 16.79
C PRO A 175 0.48 12.86 16.10
N THR A 176 1.33 12.10 16.80
CA THR A 176 2.42 11.36 16.13
C THR A 176 1.89 10.32 15.15
N LEU A 177 0.81 9.59 15.45
CA LEU A 177 0.22 8.63 14.50
C LEU A 177 -0.40 9.34 13.30
N ILE A 178 -1.13 10.44 13.52
CA ILE A 178 -1.72 11.25 12.45
C ILE A 178 -0.62 11.80 11.54
N TRP A 179 0.43 12.39 12.11
CA TRP A 179 1.58 12.92 11.39
C TRP A 179 2.36 11.82 10.66
N SER A 180 2.45 10.64 11.24
CA SER A 180 3.14 9.49 10.64
C SER A 180 2.47 9.01 9.34
N GLY A 181 1.13 9.02 9.29
CA GLY A 181 0.39 8.69 8.06
C GLY A 181 0.60 9.74 6.96
N PHE A 182 0.64 11.01 7.34
CA PHE A 182 0.95 12.10 6.42
C PHE A 182 2.38 12.01 5.86
N LEU A 183 3.37 11.71 6.71
CA LEU A 183 4.77 11.52 6.30
C LEU A 183 4.96 10.34 5.34
N GLN A 184 4.20 9.25 5.52
CA GLN A 184 4.25 8.10 4.60
C GLN A 184 3.86 8.51 3.17
N ASP A 185 2.79 9.31 3.05
CA ASP A 185 2.28 9.76 1.75
C ASP A 185 3.23 10.75 1.09
N LEU A 186 3.88 11.60 1.89
CA LEU A 186 4.72 12.69 1.39
C LEU A 186 6.14 12.25 1.03
N MET A 187 6.71 11.28 1.77
CA MET A 187 8.11 10.87 1.62
C MET A 187 8.29 9.48 1.00
N GLY A 188 7.20 8.76 0.70
CA GLY A 188 7.25 7.39 0.16
C GLY A 188 7.92 6.39 1.12
N TRP A 189 7.91 6.70 2.43
CA TRP A 189 8.55 5.87 3.44
C TRP A 189 7.82 4.55 3.64
N THR A 190 8.58 3.49 3.91
CA THR A 190 7.96 2.21 4.22
C THR A 190 7.28 2.28 5.60
N PRO A 191 6.17 1.56 5.81
CA PRO A 191 5.49 1.53 7.11
C PRO A 191 6.42 1.09 8.26
N SER A 192 7.43 0.28 7.94
CA SER A 192 8.40 -0.23 8.92
C SER A 192 9.35 0.86 9.42
N ASP A 193 9.82 1.75 8.55
CA ASP A 193 10.72 2.85 8.93
C ASP A 193 9.98 3.85 9.82
N VAL A 194 8.72 4.12 9.48
CA VAL A 194 7.85 5.01 10.25
C VAL A 194 7.59 4.46 11.65
N ALA A 195 7.25 3.18 11.77
CA ALA A 195 7.03 2.54 13.07
C ALA A 195 8.29 2.57 13.95
N LEU A 196 9.47 2.39 13.36
CA LEU A 196 10.74 2.44 14.08
C LEU A 196 11.04 3.85 14.59
N ILE A 197 10.90 4.88 13.74
CA ILE A 197 11.13 6.28 14.12
C ILE A 197 10.18 6.68 15.26
N VAL A 198 8.88 6.36 15.13
CA VAL A 198 7.89 6.63 16.19
C VAL A 198 8.28 5.90 17.49
N GLY A 199 8.70 4.64 17.42
CA GLY A 199 9.17 3.88 18.58
C GLY A 199 10.35 4.53 19.30
N VAL A 200 11.35 4.98 18.55
CA VAL A 200 12.55 5.64 19.10
C VAL A 200 12.18 6.98 19.74
N VAL A 201 11.38 7.80 19.05
CA VAL A 201 10.93 9.11 19.56
C VAL A 201 10.12 8.93 20.85
N MET A 202 9.18 7.99 20.89
CA MET A 202 8.36 7.72 22.07
C MET A 202 9.19 7.21 23.26
N THR A 203 10.19 6.37 23.00
CA THR A 203 11.11 5.89 24.05
C THR A 203 11.95 7.04 24.61
N GLY A 204 12.40 7.97 23.77
CA GLY A 204 13.10 9.20 24.18
C GLY A 204 12.22 10.10 25.06
N ILE A 205 10.96 10.29 24.69
CA ILE A 205 10.01 11.08 25.47
C ILE A 205 9.77 10.41 26.84
N ALA A 206 9.52 9.10 26.86
CA ALA A 206 9.29 8.38 28.11
C ALA A 206 10.49 8.41 29.05
N THR A 207 11.71 8.28 28.52
CA THR A 207 12.93 8.41 29.33
C THR A 207 13.04 9.80 29.95
N LEU A 208 12.76 10.88 29.21
CA LEU A 208 12.71 12.22 29.78
C LEU A 208 11.72 12.33 30.94
N PHE A 209 10.51 11.77 30.79
CA PHE A 209 9.50 11.76 31.86
C PHE A 209 9.87 10.90 33.09
N ILE A 210 10.78 9.95 32.95
CA ILE A 210 11.25 9.13 34.08
C ILE A 210 12.29 9.91 34.90
N PHE A 211 13.09 10.75 34.24
CA PHE A 211 14.17 11.50 34.89
C PHE A 211 13.75 12.88 35.43
N PHE A 212 12.67 13.47 34.92
CA PHE A 212 12.13 14.77 35.33
C PHE A 212 10.80 14.61 36.07
#